data_AF-A0A1V2QP97-F1
#
_entry.id   AF-A0A1V2QP97-F1
#
_cell.length_a   1.000
_cell.length_b   1.000
_cell.length_c   1.000
_cell.angle_alpha   90.00
_cell.angle_beta   90.00
_cell.angle_gamma   90.00
#
_symmetry.space_group_name_H-M   'P 1'
#
loop_
_entity.id
_entity.type
_entity.pdbx_description
1 polymer ?
#
loop_
_entity_poly.entity_id
_entity_poly.type
_entity_poly.pdbx_seq_one_letter_code
_entity_poly.pdbx_strand_id
1 'polypeptide(L)'
;MRVEIWSDILCPWCGLGNHRLDRAVEQFEHGDDVEVVHRSFPLDPTLPSGPAMTARQMLKTKHGMDDAQVDAATGRVRQLAEIDGLTPYIVADNTVGNTALAHEFLAYATEQGKHTEAWHRMFRAYFGAAHPIFEIDGLLDLAAELGLDRDETRQALEDRRFREQVEDETRQAQRLGARGVPFIVVDGQYAVSGAQETETLLDVLRQVWAKTHPPLPSNA
;
A
#
# COMPACT_ATOMS: atom_id res chain seq x y z
N MET A 1 -14.25 14.26 -0.29
CA MET A 1 -14.22 13.11 0.64
C MET A 1 -12.79 12.58 0.68
N ARG A 2 -12.26 12.27 1.86
CA ARG A 2 -10.88 11.79 2.01
C ARG A 2 -10.86 10.29 2.32
N VAL A 3 -10.07 9.53 1.60
CA VAL A 3 -9.88 8.09 1.79
C VAL A 3 -8.41 7.84 2.10
N GLU A 4 -8.12 7.44 3.33
CA GLU A 4 -6.75 7.10 3.74
C GLU A 4 -6.56 5.58 3.69
N ILE A 5 -5.48 5.10 3.07
CA ILE A 5 -5.13 3.67 3.00
C ILE A 5 -3.75 3.42 3.58
N TRP A 6 -3.70 2.69 4.69
CA TRP A 6 -2.46 2.18 5.29
C TRP A 6 -2.06 0.87 4.66
N SER A 7 -0.81 0.80 4.22
CA SER A 7 -0.26 -0.35 3.50
C SER A 7 1.19 -0.63 3.88
N ASP A 8 1.62 -1.87 3.63
CA ASP A 8 3.03 -2.25 3.56
C ASP A 8 3.36 -2.73 2.14
N ILE A 9 4.57 -2.42 1.65
CA ILE A 9 5.02 -2.81 0.30
C ILE A 9 5.12 -4.35 0.20
N LEU A 10 5.53 -5.02 1.29
CA LEU A 10 5.65 -6.48 1.34
C LEU A 10 4.32 -7.22 1.36
N CYS A 11 3.21 -6.54 1.68
CA CYS A 11 1.93 -7.18 1.85
C CYS A 11 1.26 -7.39 0.47
N PRO A 12 1.11 -8.64 -0.02
CA PRO A 12 0.50 -8.88 -1.33
C PRO A 12 -0.99 -8.49 -1.35
N TRP A 13 -1.65 -8.46 -0.20
CA TRP A 13 -3.02 -7.96 -0.08
C TRP A 13 -3.09 -6.43 -0.17
N CYS A 14 -2.03 -5.70 0.19
CA CYS A 14 -2.00 -4.25 0.03
C CYS A 14 -1.96 -3.84 -1.45
N GLY A 15 -1.12 -4.49 -2.27
CA GLY A 15 -1.08 -4.22 -3.72
C GLY A 15 -2.43 -4.51 -4.40
N LEU A 16 -3.07 -5.63 -4.06
CA LEU A 16 -4.41 -5.96 -4.56
C LEU A 16 -5.48 -4.99 -4.04
N GLY A 17 -5.48 -4.70 -2.74
CA GLY A 17 -6.44 -3.79 -2.12
C GLY A 17 -6.33 -2.36 -2.64
N ASN A 18 -5.11 -1.90 -2.93
CA ASN A 18 -4.86 -0.63 -3.58
C ASN A 18 -5.54 -0.58 -4.95
N HIS A 19 -5.24 -1.55 -5.80
CA HIS A 19 -5.83 -1.65 -7.14
C HIS A 19 -7.37 -1.67 -7.09
N ARG A 20 -7.94 -2.42 -6.15
CA ARG A 20 -9.39 -2.49 -5.96
C ARG A 20 -10.00 -1.19 -5.47
N LEU A 21 -9.29 -0.45 -4.61
CA LEU A 21 -9.71 0.88 -4.16
C LEU A 21 -9.69 1.87 -5.33
N ASP A 22 -8.63 1.88 -6.14
CA ASP A 22 -8.55 2.76 -7.32
C ASP A 22 -9.75 2.52 -8.24
N ARG A 23 -10.04 1.26 -8.55
CA ARG A 23 -11.21 0.88 -9.36
C ARG A 23 -12.53 1.30 -8.73
N ALA A 24 -12.64 1.29 -7.41
CA ALA A 24 -13.85 1.72 -6.72
C ALA A 24 -14.03 3.24 -6.82
N VAL A 25 -12.94 4.00 -6.69
CA VAL A 25 -12.96 5.46 -6.87
C VAL A 25 -13.26 5.83 -8.31
N GLU A 26 -12.66 5.14 -9.30
CA GLU A 26 -12.95 5.32 -10.73
C GLU A 26 -14.42 5.07 -11.09
N GLN A 27 -15.06 4.09 -10.44
CA GLN A 27 -16.48 3.76 -10.66
C GLN A 27 -17.44 4.62 -9.85
N PHE A 28 -16.95 5.37 -8.88
CA PHE A 28 -17.78 6.16 -7.99
C PHE A 28 -18.25 7.44 -8.68
N GLU A 29 -19.53 7.76 -8.54
CA GLU A 29 -20.17 8.89 -9.21
C GLU A 29 -19.55 10.26 -8.83
N HIS A 30 -18.89 10.33 -7.67
CA HIS A 30 -18.17 11.49 -7.17
C HIS A 30 -16.66 11.21 -7.04
N GLY A 31 -16.10 10.33 -7.88
CA GLY A 31 -14.69 9.94 -7.85
C GLY A 31 -13.72 11.14 -7.93
N ASP A 32 -14.07 12.17 -8.71
CA ASP A 32 -13.27 13.40 -8.83
C ASP A 32 -13.19 14.22 -7.52
N ASP A 33 -14.15 14.00 -6.60
CA ASP A 33 -14.19 14.64 -5.29
C ASP A 33 -13.54 13.77 -4.19
N VAL A 34 -12.89 12.67 -4.56
CA VAL A 34 -12.19 11.77 -3.64
C VAL A 34 -10.69 12.04 -3.62
N GLU A 35 -10.17 12.41 -2.45
CA GLU A 35 -8.74 12.47 -2.19
C GLU A 35 -8.29 11.12 -1.60
N VAL A 36 -7.53 10.32 -2.37
CA VAL A 36 -6.89 9.11 -1.86
C VAL A 36 -5.52 9.46 -1.29
N VAL A 37 -5.28 9.11 -0.03
CA VAL A 37 -4.02 9.34 0.68
C VAL A 37 -3.46 8.03 1.18
N HIS A 38 -2.32 7.62 0.62
CA HIS A 38 -1.58 6.45 1.07
C HIS A 38 -0.77 6.75 2.31
N ARG A 39 -0.72 5.78 3.22
CA ARG A 39 -0.07 5.88 4.51
C ARG A 39 0.80 4.67 4.77
N SER A 40 1.90 4.90 5.46
CA SER A 40 2.90 3.89 5.77
C SER A 40 2.47 3.01 6.93
N PHE A 41 2.66 1.69 6.80
CA PHE A 41 2.52 0.73 7.88
C PHE A 41 3.50 -0.43 7.66
N PRO A 42 4.77 -0.32 8.09
CA PRO A 42 5.70 -1.44 8.04
C PRO A 42 5.20 -2.60 8.94
N LEU A 43 4.95 -3.78 8.37
CA LEU A 43 4.45 -4.96 9.08
C LEU A 43 5.49 -5.56 10.04
N ASP A 44 6.76 -5.51 9.64
CA ASP A 44 7.84 -6.05 10.43
C ASP A 44 9.09 -5.16 10.38
N PRO A 45 9.20 -4.19 11.29
CA PRO A 45 10.38 -3.34 11.38
C PRO A 45 11.61 -4.08 11.92
N THR A 46 11.49 -5.35 12.34
CA THR A 46 12.60 -6.17 12.85
C THR A 46 13.31 -6.96 11.76
N LEU A 47 12.78 -6.97 10.53
CA LEU A 47 13.46 -7.60 9.40
C LEU A 47 14.84 -6.94 9.17
N PRO A 48 15.85 -7.72 8.73
CA PRO A 48 17.16 -7.18 8.39
C PRO A 48 17.06 -6.13 7.27
N SER A 49 17.94 -5.13 7.32
CA SER A 49 18.13 -4.19 6.20
C SER A 49 18.66 -4.92 4.96
N GLY A 50 18.26 -4.45 3.78
CA GLY A 50 18.62 -5.09 2.52
C GLY A 50 17.83 -6.39 2.24
N PRO A 51 18.08 -7.02 1.09
CA PRO A 51 17.47 -8.29 0.73
C PRO A 51 17.93 -9.41 1.69
N ALA A 52 16.98 -10.06 2.40
CA ALA A 52 17.32 -11.02 3.44
C ALA A 52 16.94 -12.47 3.09
N MET A 53 15.72 -12.68 2.58
CA MET A 53 15.18 -14.01 2.28
C MET A 53 14.01 -13.91 1.28
N THR A 54 13.51 -15.03 0.79
CA THR A 54 12.25 -15.06 0.02
C THR A 54 11.03 -14.97 0.94
N ALA A 55 9.89 -14.51 0.41
CA ALA A 55 8.62 -14.54 1.15
C ALA A 55 8.24 -15.96 1.58
N ARG A 56 8.53 -16.97 0.76
CA ARG A 56 8.40 -18.39 1.13
C ARG A 56 9.21 -18.72 2.38
N GLN A 57 10.49 -18.38 2.39
CA GLN A 57 11.35 -18.63 3.56
C GLN A 57 10.83 -17.92 4.80
N MET A 58 10.42 -16.65 4.68
CA MET A 58 9.83 -15.88 5.78
C MET A 58 8.55 -16.56 6.32
N LEU A 59 7.64 -16.99 5.45
CA LEU A 59 6.41 -17.67 5.86
C LEU A 59 6.68 -18.99 6.59
N LYS A 60 7.67 -19.76 6.14
CA LYS A 60 8.07 -21.01 6.81
C LYS A 60 8.70 -20.74 8.18
N THR A 61 9.62 -19.78 8.28
CA THR A 61 10.37 -19.52 9.52
C THR A 61 9.54 -18.78 10.57
N LYS A 62 8.82 -17.72 10.16
CA LYS A 62 8.09 -16.85 11.07
C LYS A 62 6.70 -17.36 11.40
N HIS A 63 6.02 -17.99 10.43
CA HIS A 63 4.64 -18.46 10.59
C HIS A 63 4.54 -19.99 10.72
N GLY A 64 5.65 -20.72 10.66
CA GLY A 64 5.67 -22.17 10.83
C GLY A 64 4.92 -22.93 9.72
N MET A 65 4.75 -22.30 8.56
CA MET A 65 4.03 -22.91 7.43
C MET A 65 4.86 -24.00 6.76
N ASP A 66 4.21 -25.07 6.32
CA ASP A 66 4.80 -26.02 5.36
C ASP A 66 4.68 -25.52 3.91
N ASP A 67 5.27 -26.24 2.95
CA ASP A 67 5.27 -25.80 1.55
C ASP A 67 3.86 -25.73 0.95
N ALA A 68 2.97 -26.67 1.30
CA ALA A 68 1.59 -26.67 0.80
C ALA A 68 0.79 -25.48 1.36
N GLN A 69 1.00 -25.12 2.62
CA GLN A 69 0.40 -23.95 3.25
C GLN A 69 0.89 -22.65 2.63
N VAL A 70 2.20 -22.54 2.35
CA VAL A 70 2.75 -21.37 1.64
C VAL A 70 2.16 -21.26 0.23
N ASP A 71 2.12 -22.35 -0.52
CA ASP A 71 1.59 -22.37 -1.89
C ASP A 71 0.10 -22.00 -1.91
N ALA A 72 -0.69 -22.51 -0.96
CA ALA A 72 -2.10 -22.17 -0.82
C ALA A 72 -2.30 -20.68 -0.47
N ALA A 73 -1.55 -20.16 0.51
CA ALA A 73 -1.69 -18.78 0.96
C ALA A 73 -1.29 -17.77 -0.11
N THR A 74 -0.14 -17.98 -0.75
CA THR A 74 0.39 -17.10 -1.80
C THR A 74 -0.33 -17.28 -3.14
N GLY A 75 -0.75 -18.51 -3.45
CA GLY A 75 -1.54 -18.83 -4.64
C GLY A 75 -2.91 -18.15 -4.64
N ARG A 76 -3.57 -18.06 -3.48
CA ARG A 76 -4.87 -17.39 -3.36
C ARG A 76 -4.81 -15.91 -3.78
N VAL A 77 -3.86 -15.16 -3.23
CA VAL A 77 -3.73 -13.73 -3.56
C VAL A 77 -3.26 -13.52 -5.00
N ARG A 78 -2.38 -14.39 -5.52
CA ARG A 78 -1.97 -14.36 -6.93
C ARG A 78 -3.15 -14.59 -7.88
N GLN A 79 -4.02 -15.56 -7.59
CA GLN A 79 -5.19 -15.83 -8.42
C GLN A 79 -6.16 -14.65 -8.45
N LEU A 80 -6.40 -14.00 -7.31
CA LEU A 80 -7.25 -12.81 -7.27
C LEU A 80 -6.61 -11.61 -8.00
N ALA A 81 -5.30 -11.41 -7.83
CA ALA A 81 -4.56 -10.41 -8.59
C ALA A 81 -4.67 -10.65 -10.11
N GLU A 82 -4.55 -11.89 -10.57
CA GLU A 82 -4.73 -12.24 -11.99
C GLU A 82 -6.15 -11.97 -12.50
N ILE A 83 -7.19 -12.28 -11.72
CA ILE A 83 -8.59 -11.96 -12.05
C ILE A 83 -8.78 -10.44 -12.24
N ASP A 84 -8.12 -9.64 -11.39
CA ASP A 84 -8.17 -8.18 -11.44
C ASP A 84 -7.21 -7.59 -12.49
N GLY A 85 -6.49 -8.43 -13.25
CA GLY A 85 -5.58 -7.99 -14.32
C GLY A 85 -4.19 -7.55 -13.85
N LEU A 86 -3.84 -7.79 -12.59
CA LEU A 86 -2.49 -7.62 -12.06
C LEU A 86 -1.67 -8.87 -12.42
N THR A 87 -1.05 -8.84 -13.61
CA THR A 87 -0.17 -9.93 -14.06
C THR A 87 1.11 -9.38 -14.73
N PRO A 88 2.29 -9.92 -14.41
CA PRO A 88 2.57 -10.92 -13.36
C PRO A 88 2.37 -10.37 -11.92
N TYR A 89 2.19 -11.28 -10.94
CA TYR A 89 2.10 -10.93 -9.51
C TYR A 89 2.92 -11.93 -8.65
N ILE A 90 4.18 -11.59 -8.45
CA ILE A 90 5.23 -12.40 -7.81
C ILE A 90 5.15 -12.24 -6.29
N VAL A 91 4.74 -13.31 -5.59
CA VAL A 91 4.55 -13.30 -4.14
C VAL A 91 5.56 -14.19 -3.43
N ALA A 92 5.43 -15.52 -3.53
CA ALA A 92 6.22 -16.48 -2.74
C ALA A 92 7.73 -16.37 -2.99
N ASP A 93 8.11 -16.15 -4.24
CA ASP A 93 9.52 -16.12 -4.67
C ASP A 93 10.12 -14.71 -4.61
N ASN A 94 9.33 -13.71 -4.21
CA ASN A 94 9.81 -12.35 -4.07
C ASN A 94 10.75 -12.22 -2.86
N THR A 95 11.70 -11.30 -2.95
CA THR A 95 12.65 -11.01 -1.88
C THR A 95 11.98 -10.19 -0.79
N VAL A 96 12.29 -10.47 0.46
CA VAL A 96 11.81 -9.78 1.65
C VAL A 96 12.99 -9.19 2.41
N GLY A 97 12.78 -7.99 2.93
CA GLY A 97 13.71 -7.23 3.77
C GLY A 97 12.99 -6.11 4.51
N ASN A 98 13.72 -5.30 5.27
CA ASN A 98 13.13 -4.16 5.98
C ASN A 98 12.57 -3.10 5.01
N THR A 99 11.30 -2.70 5.18
CA THR A 99 10.64 -1.72 4.30
C THR A 99 10.78 -0.25 4.75
N ALA A 100 11.47 0.05 5.85
CA ALA A 100 11.54 1.42 6.37
C ALA A 100 12.03 2.44 5.33
N LEU A 101 13.11 2.14 4.61
CA LEU A 101 13.61 3.02 3.55
C LEU A 101 12.63 3.15 2.37
N ALA A 102 11.92 2.08 2.01
CA ALA A 102 10.91 2.13 0.96
C ALA A 102 9.71 3.01 1.36
N HIS A 103 9.28 2.96 2.62
CA HIS A 103 8.25 3.86 3.16
C HIS A 103 8.72 5.30 3.21
N GLU A 104 9.98 5.54 3.60
CA GLU A 104 10.55 6.90 3.59
C GLU A 104 10.69 7.46 2.16
N PHE A 105 11.02 6.61 1.19
CA PHE A 105 10.99 6.97 -0.23
C PHE A 105 9.58 7.38 -0.68
N LEU A 106 8.55 6.63 -0.29
CA LEU A 106 7.16 6.95 -0.64
C LEU A 106 6.67 8.24 0.02
N ALA A 107 7.10 8.51 1.25
CA ALA A 107 6.82 9.77 1.94
C ALA A 107 7.52 10.95 1.24
N TYR A 108 8.80 10.80 0.86
CA TYR A 108 9.51 11.79 0.06
C TYR A 108 8.82 12.03 -1.30
N ALA A 109 8.51 10.97 -2.04
CA ALA A 109 7.83 11.09 -3.32
C ALA A 109 6.47 11.80 -3.19
N THR A 110 5.76 11.59 -2.08
CA THR A 110 4.53 12.31 -1.74
C THR A 110 4.77 13.80 -1.54
N GLU A 111 5.84 14.19 -0.82
CA GLU A 111 6.25 15.61 -0.68
C GLU A 111 6.57 16.26 -2.04
N GLN A 112 7.10 15.48 -2.98
CA GLN A 112 7.41 15.90 -4.35
C GLN A 112 6.20 15.83 -5.32
N GLY A 113 4.99 15.62 -4.80
CA GLY A 113 3.76 15.62 -5.59
C GLY A 113 3.47 14.33 -6.37
N LYS A 114 4.18 13.24 -6.09
CA LYS A 114 3.96 11.93 -6.74
C LYS A 114 2.94 11.04 -6.04
N HIS A 115 2.50 11.39 -4.83
CA HIS A 115 1.37 10.79 -4.09
C HIS A 115 1.07 9.32 -4.46
N THR A 116 -0.11 9.07 -5.03
CA THR A 116 -0.61 7.77 -5.50
C THR A 116 0.26 7.12 -6.59
N GLU A 117 0.82 7.92 -7.50
CA GLU A 117 1.69 7.43 -8.59
C GLU A 117 2.89 6.66 -8.04
N ALA A 118 3.53 7.17 -6.97
CA ALA A 118 4.67 6.53 -6.35
C ALA A 118 4.31 5.17 -5.72
N TRP A 119 3.17 5.08 -5.04
CA TRP A 119 2.68 3.82 -4.48
C TRP A 119 2.35 2.79 -5.55
N HIS A 120 1.70 3.21 -6.64
CA HIS A 120 1.41 2.34 -7.79
C HIS A 120 2.69 1.82 -8.42
N ARG A 121 3.67 2.71 -8.63
CA ARG A 121 4.96 2.34 -9.19
C ARG A 121 5.70 1.36 -8.29
N MET A 122 5.68 1.58 -6.97
CA MET A 122 6.31 0.70 -5.98
C MET A 122 5.71 -0.70 -6.00
N PHE A 123 4.38 -0.83 -5.91
CA PHE A 123 3.72 -2.14 -5.95
C PHE A 123 3.96 -2.87 -7.27
N ARG A 124 3.91 -2.15 -8.40
CA ARG A 124 4.23 -2.72 -9.72
C ARG A 124 5.69 -3.16 -9.81
N ALA A 125 6.64 -2.40 -9.26
CA ALA A 125 8.05 -2.80 -9.21
C ALA A 125 8.22 -4.10 -8.45
N TYR A 126 7.67 -4.11 -7.23
CA TYR A 126 7.90 -5.17 -6.29
C TYR A 126 7.18 -6.44 -6.72
N PHE A 127 5.85 -6.41 -6.86
CA PHE A 127 5.07 -7.59 -7.22
C PHE A 127 5.11 -7.92 -8.72
N GLY A 128 5.24 -6.94 -9.61
CA GLY A 128 5.24 -7.16 -11.06
C GLY A 128 6.61 -7.48 -11.67
N ALA A 129 7.71 -7.07 -11.03
CA ALA A 129 9.04 -7.19 -11.61
C ALA A 129 10.11 -7.71 -10.63
N ALA A 130 9.76 -8.02 -9.38
CA ALA A 130 10.72 -8.38 -8.32
C ALA A 130 11.87 -7.37 -8.20
N HIS A 131 11.56 -6.08 -8.41
CA HIS A 131 12.52 -4.99 -8.36
C HIS A 131 13.09 -4.84 -6.94
N PRO A 132 14.41 -4.56 -6.77
CA PRO A 132 15.00 -4.32 -5.47
C PRO A 132 14.49 -3.01 -4.85
N ILE A 133 13.87 -3.12 -3.67
CA ILE A 133 13.29 -1.97 -2.93
C ILE A 133 13.87 -1.79 -1.52
N PHE A 134 14.79 -2.68 -1.12
CA PHE A 134 15.32 -2.74 0.26
C PHE A 134 16.65 -1.98 0.43
N GLU A 135 17.11 -1.34 -0.63
CA GLU A 135 18.38 -0.62 -0.70
C GLU A 135 18.20 0.69 -1.47
N ILE A 136 19.01 1.70 -1.15
CA ILE A 136 18.89 3.04 -1.72
C ILE A 136 18.99 3.00 -3.24
N ASP A 137 19.96 2.27 -3.81
CA ASP A 137 20.18 2.27 -5.25
C ASP A 137 18.94 1.79 -6.04
N GLY A 138 18.26 0.75 -5.55
CA GLY A 138 17.01 0.28 -6.16
C GLY A 138 15.86 1.28 -6.05
N LEU A 139 15.79 2.03 -4.94
CA LEU A 139 14.81 3.12 -4.78
C LEU A 139 15.12 4.31 -5.69
N LEU A 140 16.40 4.59 -5.98
CA LEU A 140 16.78 5.65 -6.91
C LEU A 140 16.45 5.33 -8.37
N ASP A 141 16.38 4.05 -8.73
CA ASP A 141 15.88 3.65 -10.05
C ASP A 141 14.40 3.99 -10.18
N LEU A 142 13.60 3.74 -9.13
CA LEU A 142 12.19 4.15 -9.07
C LEU A 142 12.03 5.67 -9.08
N ALA A 143 12.93 6.38 -8.40
CA ALA A 143 12.95 7.84 -8.37
C ALA A 143 13.09 8.41 -9.79
N ALA A 144 14.02 7.86 -10.58
CA ALA A 144 14.26 8.30 -11.96
C ALA A 144 13.01 8.10 -12.84
N GLU A 145 12.31 6.98 -12.68
CA GLU A 145 11.08 6.70 -13.43
C GLU A 145 9.92 7.61 -13.06
N LEU A 146 9.87 8.06 -11.80
CA LEU A 146 8.91 9.06 -11.33
C LEU A 146 9.35 10.49 -11.65
N GLY A 147 10.54 10.70 -12.25
CA GLY A 147 11.08 12.02 -12.54
C GLY A 147 11.50 12.81 -11.29
N LEU A 148 11.86 12.12 -10.21
CA LEU A 148 12.41 12.71 -8.99
C LEU A 148 13.92 12.93 -9.16
N ASP A 149 14.46 13.98 -8.54
CA ASP A 149 15.91 14.23 -8.57
C ASP A 149 16.66 13.15 -7.80
N ARG A 150 17.66 12.55 -8.45
CA ARG A 150 18.37 11.40 -7.89
C ARG A 150 19.20 11.76 -6.65
N ASP A 151 19.85 12.92 -6.65
CA ASP A 151 20.74 13.32 -5.57
C ASP A 151 19.94 13.80 -4.36
N GLU A 152 18.86 14.55 -4.57
CA GLU A 152 17.92 14.94 -3.52
C GLU A 152 17.22 13.72 -2.90
N THR A 153 16.79 12.75 -3.73
CA THR A 153 16.19 11.51 -3.25
C THR A 153 17.18 10.74 -2.39
N ARG A 154 18.42 10.58 -2.87
CA ARG A 154 19.48 9.89 -2.12
C ARG A 154 19.69 10.55 -0.76
N GLN A 155 19.85 11.87 -0.76
CA GLN A 155 20.07 12.62 0.46
C GLN A 155 18.91 12.47 1.44
N ALA A 156 17.66 12.56 0.98
CA ALA A 156 16.48 12.37 1.84
C ALA A 156 16.46 11.00 2.52
N LEU A 157 16.88 9.95 1.81
CA LEU A 157 16.97 8.58 2.33
C LEU A 157 18.17 8.37 3.26
N GLU A 158 19.33 8.94 2.96
CA GLU A 158 20.53 8.86 3.82
C GLU A 158 20.32 9.64 5.12
N ASP A 159 19.68 10.80 5.06
CA ASP A 159 19.33 11.64 6.22
C ASP A 159 18.17 11.06 7.04
N ARG A 160 17.48 10.03 6.53
CA ARG A 160 16.29 9.42 7.14
C ARG A 160 15.20 10.45 7.45
N ARG A 161 15.01 11.43 6.56
CA ARG A 161 14.20 12.63 6.78
C ARG A 161 12.73 12.31 7.11
N PHE A 162 12.21 11.23 6.55
CA PHE A 162 10.79 10.86 6.68
C PHE A 162 10.53 9.78 7.72
N ARG A 163 11.56 9.34 8.46
CA ARG A 163 11.43 8.28 9.45
C ARG A 163 10.34 8.57 10.49
N GLU A 164 10.34 9.78 11.05
CA GLU A 164 9.35 10.17 12.07
C GLU A 164 7.92 10.13 11.51
N GLN A 165 7.72 10.62 10.28
CA GLN A 165 6.43 10.56 9.59
C GLN A 165 5.94 9.11 9.44
N VAL A 166 6.80 8.19 8.96
CA VAL A 166 6.45 6.77 8.80
C VAL A 166 6.04 6.12 10.13
N GLU A 167 6.77 6.44 11.20
CA GLU A 167 6.46 5.97 12.54
C GLU A 167 5.13 6.55 13.06
N ASP A 168 4.85 7.83 12.80
CA ASP A 168 3.59 8.49 13.18
C ASP A 168 2.38 7.95 12.43
N GLU A 169 2.49 7.70 11.13
CA GLU A 169 1.43 7.10 10.32
C GLU A 169 1.07 5.70 10.84
N THR A 170 2.08 4.91 11.21
CA THR A 170 1.87 3.59 11.83
C THR A 170 1.14 3.71 13.16
N ARG A 171 1.58 4.64 14.04
CA ARG A 171 0.91 4.91 15.33
C ARG A 171 -0.53 5.40 15.12
N GLN A 172 -0.78 6.21 14.10
CA GLN A 172 -2.11 6.69 13.76
C GLN A 172 -3.04 5.53 13.38
N ALA A 173 -2.61 4.62 12.51
CA ALA A 173 -3.40 3.44 12.15
C ALA A 173 -3.76 2.60 13.38
N GLN A 174 -2.79 2.37 14.28
CA GLN A 174 -3.01 1.61 15.51
C GLN A 174 -4.05 2.29 16.42
N ARG A 175 -3.98 3.62 16.58
CA ARG A 175 -4.99 4.40 17.33
C ARG A 175 -6.38 4.30 16.70
N LEU A 176 -6.45 4.20 15.37
CA LEU A 176 -7.69 3.99 14.62
C LEU A 176 -8.16 2.53 14.63
N GLY A 177 -7.43 1.63 15.29
CA GLY A 177 -7.82 0.23 15.50
C GLY A 177 -7.25 -0.76 14.49
N ALA A 178 -6.31 -0.34 13.63
CA ALA A 178 -5.67 -1.24 12.68
C ALA A 178 -4.93 -2.38 13.40
N ARG A 179 -5.20 -3.62 12.97
CA ARG A 179 -4.50 -4.85 13.42
C ARG A 179 -3.67 -5.50 12.30
N GLY A 180 -3.67 -4.89 11.14
CA GLY A 180 -3.07 -5.38 9.91
C GLY A 180 -3.47 -4.48 8.74
N VAL A 181 -2.92 -4.78 7.57
CA VAL A 181 -3.09 -3.98 6.35
C VAL A 181 -3.50 -4.86 5.15
N PRO A 182 -4.16 -4.31 4.11
CA PRO A 182 -4.54 -2.90 3.97
C PRO A 182 -5.63 -2.50 4.97
N PHE A 183 -5.55 -1.25 5.44
CA PHE A 183 -6.53 -0.67 6.36
C PHE A 183 -6.95 0.68 5.78
N ILE A 184 -8.25 0.84 5.52
CA ILE A 184 -8.81 2.00 4.86
C ILE A 184 -9.67 2.76 5.85
N VAL A 185 -9.57 4.09 5.86
CA VAL A 185 -10.43 4.98 6.61
C VAL A 185 -11.01 6.03 5.69
N VAL A 186 -12.35 6.12 5.65
CA VAL A 186 -13.08 7.12 4.86
C VAL A 186 -13.60 8.22 5.78
N ASP A 187 -13.30 9.48 5.43
CA ASP A 187 -13.61 10.72 6.16
C ASP A 187 -13.26 10.65 7.67
N GLY A 188 -12.20 9.91 8.01
CA GLY A 188 -11.75 9.75 9.40
C GLY A 188 -12.70 8.96 10.32
N GLN A 189 -13.77 8.39 9.78
CA GLN A 189 -14.86 7.80 10.57
C GLN A 189 -15.16 6.33 10.24
N TYR A 190 -15.03 5.94 8.97
CA TYR A 190 -15.44 4.62 8.51
C TYR A 190 -14.22 3.78 8.18
N ALA A 191 -13.94 2.80 9.05
CA ALA A 191 -12.81 1.89 8.89
C ALA A 191 -13.22 0.62 8.14
N VAL A 192 -12.41 0.25 7.15
CA VAL A 192 -12.53 -0.99 6.37
C VAL A 192 -11.19 -1.73 6.46
N SER A 193 -11.23 -3.02 6.83
CA SER A 193 -10.03 -3.83 7.00
C SER A 193 -9.90 -4.88 5.91
N GLY A 194 -8.67 -5.06 5.40
CA GLY A 194 -8.32 -6.05 4.39
C GLY A 194 -8.64 -5.60 2.97
N ALA A 195 -8.20 -6.42 2.00
CA ALA A 195 -8.42 -6.18 0.58
C ALA A 195 -9.85 -6.57 0.19
N GLN A 196 -10.81 -5.71 0.49
CA GLN A 196 -12.22 -5.90 0.12
C GLN A 196 -12.38 -5.87 -1.41
N GLU A 197 -13.45 -6.50 -1.90
CA GLU A 197 -13.84 -6.42 -3.32
C GLU A 197 -14.14 -4.96 -3.72
N THR A 198 -13.91 -4.63 -4.98
CA THR A 198 -14.15 -3.29 -5.53
C THR A 198 -15.59 -2.82 -5.30
N GLU A 199 -16.57 -3.70 -5.48
CA GLU A 199 -17.99 -3.40 -5.28
C GLU A 199 -18.28 -3.06 -3.81
N THR A 200 -17.69 -3.79 -2.87
CA THR A 200 -17.82 -3.51 -1.44
C THR A 200 -17.24 -2.14 -1.10
N LEU A 201 -16.08 -1.78 -1.66
CA LEU A 201 -15.47 -0.48 -1.45
C LEU A 201 -16.32 0.63 -2.06
N LEU A 202 -16.85 0.45 -3.27
CA LEU A 202 -17.75 1.39 -3.92
C LEU A 202 -19.02 1.63 -3.10
N ASP A 203 -19.62 0.58 -2.55
CA ASP A 203 -20.79 0.70 -1.67
C ASP A 203 -20.46 1.48 -0.39
N VAL A 204 -19.27 1.27 0.19
CA VAL A 204 -18.80 2.08 1.32
C VAL A 204 -18.67 3.55 0.93
N LEU A 205 -18.03 3.87 -0.20
CA LEU A 205 -17.88 5.25 -0.68
C LEU A 205 -19.25 5.93 -0.84
N ARG A 206 -20.21 5.26 -1.50
CA ARG A 206 -21.58 5.76 -1.67
C ARG A 206 -22.29 5.99 -0.33
N GLN A 207 -22.17 5.04 0.61
CA GLN A 207 -22.79 5.16 1.92
C GLN A 207 -22.22 6.31 2.74
N VAL A 208 -20.90 6.49 2.73
CA VAL A 208 -20.25 7.58 3.46
C VAL A 208 -20.60 8.92 2.83
N TRP A 209 -20.51 9.02 1.51
CA TRP A 209 -20.87 10.21 0.76
C TRP A 209 -22.30 10.67 1.04
N ALA A 210 -23.29 9.77 0.98
CA ALA A 210 -24.68 10.11 1.25
C ALA A 210 -24.92 10.65 2.68
N LYS A 211 -24.09 10.25 3.65
CA LYS A 211 -24.16 10.73 5.03
C LYS A 211 -23.47 12.08 5.21
N THR A 212 -22.38 12.34 4.50
CA THR A 212 -21.60 13.58 4.61
C THR A 212 -22.08 14.68 3.66
N HIS A 213 -22.84 14.32 2.63
CA HIS A 213 -23.43 15.21 1.63
C HIS A 213 -24.95 14.95 1.50
N PRO A 214 -25.73 15.17 2.57
CA PRO A 214 -27.17 14.95 2.51
C PRO A 214 -27.79 15.87 1.45
N PRO A 215 -28.78 15.39 0.67
CA PRO A 215 -29.49 16.25 -0.26
C PRO A 215 -30.11 17.42 0.52
N LEU A 216 -30.06 18.62 -0.07
CA LEU A 216 -30.70 19.79 0.50
C LEU A 216 -32.18 19.45 0.76
N PRO A 217 -32.74 19.79 1.94
CA PRO A 217 -34.14 19.56 2.20
C PRO A 217 -34.97 20.23 1.10
N SER A 218 -35.84 19.45 0.46
CA SER A 218 -36.83 19.97 -0.48
C SER A 218 -37.64 21.03 0.26
N ASN A 219 -37.45 22.30 -0.08
CA ASN A 219 -38.34 23.37 0.36
C ASN A 219 -39.74 23.05 -0.18
N ALA A 220 -40.62 22.58 0.72
CA ALA A 220 -42.05 22.45 0.48
C ALA A 220 -42.75 23.80 0.70
#